data_AF-A0A1T5BUZ1-F1
#
_entry.id   AF-A0A1T5BUZ1-F1
#
_cell.length_a   1.000
_cell.length_b   1.000
_cell.length_c   1.000
_cell.angle_alpha   90.00
_cell.angle_beta   90.00
_cell.angle_gamma   90.00
#
_symmetry.space_group_name_H-M   'P 1'
#
loop_
_entity.id
_entity.type
_entity.pdbx_description
1 polymer ?
#
loop_
_entity_poly.entity_id
_entity_poly.type
_entity_poly.pdbx_seq_one_letter_code
_entity_poly.pdbx_strand_id
1 'polypeptide(L)'
;MAAVKELLRSEADGSLSFGDHTLDAKAKKEDYPHNGDLYKVKTFKDITKLEKNGLFVYESVPGTSVANFAEAEDGVKFSVEGADDAQITLGLADETEYEVIVNGKDSGRMKTNLGGKLSVSVELSGNGSVPVEVKRA
;
A
#
# COMPACT_ATOMS: atom_id res chain seq x y z
N MET A 1 -1.71 -15.26 11.05
CA MET A 1 -0.49 -15.26 10.23
C MET A 1 0.61 -14.58 11.01
N ALA A 2 1.85 -15.06 10.93
CA ALA A 2 2.95 -14.54 11.74
C ALA A 2 3.36 -13.14 11.26
N ALA A 3 3.50 -12.20 12.18
CA ALA A 3 4.02 -10.86 11.90
C ALA A 3 5.29 -10.98 11.06
N VAL A 4 5.23 -10.46 9.84
CA VAL A 4 6.37 -10.41 8.94
C VAL A 4 7.39 -9.47 9.59
N LYS A 5 8.47 -10.03 10.16
CA LYS A 5 9.52 -9.26 10.86
C LYS A 5 10.39 -8.39 9.95
N GLU A 6 10.15 -8.43 8.63
CA GLU A 6 10.92 -7.69 7.64
C GLU A 6 10.11 -6.49 7.17
N LEU A 7 10.64 -5.27 7.36
CA LEU A 7 9.95 -4.03 7.00
C LEU A 7 9.57 -3.92 5.51
N LEU A 8 10.32 -4.62 4.65
CA LEU A 8 10.15 -4.66 3.19
C LEU A 8 10.85 -5.92 2.66
N ARG A 9 10.14 -6.71 1.85
CA ARG A 9 10.63 -7.94 1.22
C ARG A 9 9.97 -8.17 -0.14
N SER A 10 10.63 -8.97 -0.97
CA SER A 10 10.09 -9.44 -2.24
C SER A 10 9.46 -10.82 -2.07
N GLU A 11 8.31 -11.01 -2.68
CA GLU A 11 7.58 -12.28 -2.69
C GLU A 11 8.00 -13.13 -3.90
N ALA A 12 7.69 -14.43 -3.84
CA ALA A 12 8.07 -15.39 -4.90
C ALA A 12 7.39 -15.11 -6.25
N ASP A 13 6.24 -14.42 -6.24
CA ASP A 13 5.50 -14.00 -7.44
C ASP A 13 5.96 -12.66 -8.01
N GLY A 14 7.00 -12.05 -7.42
CA GLY A 14 7.54 -10.76 -7.83
C GLY A 14 6.82 -9.55 -7.25
N SER A 15 5.84 -9.72 -6.37
CA SER A 15 5.23 -8.62 -5.61
C SER A 15 6.08 -8.19 -4.41
N LEU A 16 5.69 -7.08 -3.76
CA LEU A 16 6.35 -6.57 -2.55
C LEU A 16 5.43 -6.65 -1.33
N SER A 17 6.00 -7.05 -0.20
CA SER A 17 5.34 -6.91 1.11
C SER A 17 6.16 -5.98 1.98
N PHE A 18 5.49 -5.07 2.69
CA PHE A 18 6.13 -4.01 3.45
C PHE A 18 5.25 -3.46 4.56
N GLY A 19 5.85 -2.71 5.48
CA GLY A 19 5.12 -2.08 6.58
C GLY A 19 4.94 -3.01 7.79
N ASP A 20 4.94 -2.40 8.97
CA ASP A 20 4.71 -3.07 10.24
C ASP A 20 3.93 -2.14 11.16
N HIS A 21 2.60 -2.33 11.17
CA HIS A 21 1.67 -1.57 12.00
C HIS A 21 1.82 -1.86 13.50
N THR A 22 2.58 -2.91 13.87
CA THR A 22 2.75 -3.31 15.27
C THR A 22 3.91 -2.59 15.96
N LEU A 23 4.73 -1.85 15.21
CA LEU A 23 5.86 -1.14 15.78
C LEU A 23 5.42 0.11 16.54
N ASP A 24 5.84 0.21 17.80
CA ASP A 24 5.63 1.41 18.61
C ASP A 24 6.46 2.61 18.16
N ALA A 25 7.62 2.35 17.53
CA ALA A 25 8.56 3.37 17.11
C ALA A 25 8.89 3.23 15.63
N LYS A 26 9.15 4.38 15.00
CA LYS A 26 9.48 4.49 13.57
C LYS A 26 10.68 3.61 13.21
N ALA A 27 10.47 2.72 12.24
CA ALA A 27 11.51 1.98 11.56
C ALA A 27 11.55 2.35 10.08
N LYS A 28 12.68 2.08 9.43
CA LYS A 28 12.86 2.28 7.99
C LYS A 28 13.79 1.24 7.39
N LYS A 29 13.55 0.92 6.13
CA LYS A 29 14.47 0.17 5.25
C LYS A 29 14.55 0.92 3.94
N GLU A 30 15.75 1.23 3.49
CA GLU A 30 16.02 2.02 2.29
C GLU A 30 17.02 1.28 1.39
N ASP A 31 17.20 1.80 0.17
CA ASP A 31 18.07 1.23 -0.86
C ASP A 31 17.80 -0.25 -1.14
N TYR A 32 16.54 -0.68 -1.04
CA TYR A 32 16.16 -2.07 -1.27
C TYR A 32 15.93 -2.33 -2.77
N PRO A 33 16.76 -3.17 -3.42
CA PRO A 33 16.62 -3.44 -4.84
C PRO A 33 15.48 -4.41 -5.11
N HIS A 34 14.62 -4.07 -6.07
CA HIS A 34 13.56 -4.96 -6.54
C HIS A 34 13.20 -4.62 -7.99
N ASN A 35 13.23 -5.62 -8.88
CA ASN A 35 12.88 -5.49 -10.30
C ASN A 35 13.56 -4.32 -11.04
N GLY A 36 14.79 -3.94 -10.64
CA GLY A 36 15.54 -2.84 -11.26
C GLY A 36 15.33 -1.47 -10.60
N ASP A 37 14.43 -1.37 -9.62
CA ASP A 37 14.14 -0.16 -8.87
C ASP A 37 14.68 -0.22 -7.43
N LEU A 38 14.78 0.94 -6.79
CA LEU A 38 15.14 1.08 -5.38
C LEU A 38 13.93 1.51 -4.55
N TYR A 39 13.59 0.70 -3.56
CA TYR A 39 12.47 0.94 -2.67
C TYR A 39 12.92 1.41 -1.29
N LYS A 40 12.07 2.24 -0.69
CA LYS A 40 12.24 2.74 0.67
C LYS A 40 10.92 2.71 1.41
N VAL A 41 10.91 2.02 2.55
CA VAL A 41 9.78 1.99 3.47
C VAL A 41 10.11 2.76 4.75
N LYS A 42 9.13 3.49 5.27
CA LYS A 42 9.13 4.02 6.65
C LYS A 42 7.82 3.60 7.29
N THR A 43 7.87 2.96 8.45
CA THR A 43 6.67 2.39 9.05
C THR A 43 6.74 2.37 10.57
N PHE A 44 5.58 2.57 11.18
CA PHE A 44 5.22 2.28 12.56
C PHE A 44 3.71 2.44 12.71
N LYS A 45 3.16 2.19 13.91
CA LYS A 45 1.71 2.22 14.17
C LYS A 45 0.95 3.44 13.64
N ASP A 46 1.58 4.61 13.52
CA ASP A 46 0.88 5.83 13.06
C ASP A 46 0.96 6.07 11.55
N ILE A 47 1.92 5.46 10.84
CA ILE A 47 2.09 5.66 9.39
C ILE A 47 2.93 4.56 8.75
N THR A 48 2.52 4.12 7.56
CA THR A 48 3.34 3.32 6.65
C THR A 48 3.48 4.09 5.34
N LYS A 49 4.72 4.27 4.86
CA LYS A 49 5.01 4.97 3.62
C LYS A 49 5.99 4.19 2.78
N LEU A 50 5.69 4.01 1.50
CA LEU A 50 6.55 3.40 0.49
C LEU A 50 6.92 4.42 -0.59
N GLU A 51 8.21 4.47 -0.91
CA GLU A 51 8.78 5.25 -2.00
C GLU A 51 9.53 4.30 -2.97
N LYS A 52 9.46 4.59 -4.27
CA LYS A 52 10.15 3.88 -5.35
C LYS A 52 10.97 4.88 -6.15
N ASN A 53 12.29 4.69 -6.21
CA ASN A 53 13.24 5.64 -6.81
C ASN A 53 13.06 7.08 -6.28
N GLY A 54 12.69 7.21 -5.00
CA GLY A 54 12.39 8.51 -4.37
C GLY A 54 11.00 9.10 -4.69
N LEU A 55 10.22 8.46 -5.56
CA LEU A 55 8.84 8.84 -5.87
C LEU A 55 7.85 8.18 -4.91
N PHE A 56 6.74 8.87 -4.63
CA PHE A 56 5.67 8.37 -3.76
C PHE A 56 4.92 7.21 -4.42
N VAL A 57 4.69 6.12 -3.67
CA VAL A 57 3.91 4.96 -4.15
C VAL A 57 2.72 4.69 -3.25
N TYR A 58 2.93 4.65 -1.93
CA TYR A 58 1.91 4.28 -0.96
C TYR A 58 2.11 5.06 0.33
N GLU A 59 1.01 5.46 0.96
CA GLU A 59 1.00 5.92 2.35
C GLU A 59 -0.29 5.49 3.03
N SER A 60 -0.24 5.14 4.32
CA SER A 60 -1.41 4.91 5.14
C SER A 60 -1.33 5.69 6.44
N VAL A 61 -2.49 6.16 6.91
CA VAL A 61 -2.66 6.71 8.27
C VAL A 61 -3.93 6.11 8.88
N PRO A 62 -3.85 5.35 10.00
CA PRO A 62 -2.63 4.93 10.69
C PRO A 62 -1.77 3.95 9.87
N GLY A 63 -0.67 3.49 10.46
CA GLY A 63 0.26 2.58 9.83
C GLY A 63 -0.35 1.22 9.57
N THR A 64 0.00 0.64 8.44
CA THR A 64 -0.49 -0.67 7.99
C THR A 64 0.66 -1.63 7.68
N SER A 65 0.36 -2.92 7.68
CA SER A 65 1.17 -3.94 7.02
C SER A 65 0.54 -4.31 5.69
N VAL A 66 1.33 -4.24 4.62
CA VAL A 66 0.89 -4.48 3.25
C VAL A 66 1.54 -5.75 2.72
N ALA A 67 0.73 -6.63 2.15
CA ALA A 67 1.17 -7.89 1.57
C ALA A 67 0.85 -7.96 0.07
N ASN A 68 1.76 -8.56 -0.69
CA ASN A 68 1.63 -8.83 -2.12
C ASN A 68 1.24 -7.61 -2.96
N PHE A 69 1.84 -6.46 -2.68
CA PHE A 69 1.69 -5.24 -3.47
C PHE A 69 2.29 -5.45 -4.85
N ALA A 70 1.42 -5.42 -5.85
CA ALA A 70 1.78 -5.57 -7.24
C ALA A 70 1.23 -4.38 -8.04
N GLU A 71 2.14 -3.73 -8.76
CA GLU A 71 1.81 -2.76 -9.80
C GLU A 71 1.51 -3.52 -11.10
N ALA A 72 0.46 -3.10 -11.80
CA ALA A 72 0.10 -3.55 -13.15
C ALA A 72 0.02 -2.33 -14.08
N GLU A 73 -0.09 -2.56 -15.39
CA GLU A 73 -0.20 -1.48 -16.38
C GLU A 73 -1.44 -0.60 -16.15
N ASP A 74 -2.50 -1.19 -15.61
CA ASP A 74 -3.80 -0.57 -15.39
C ASP A 74 -4.09 -0.23 -13.92
N GLY A 75 -3.16 -0.45 -12.98
CA GLY A 75 -3.40 -0.10 -11.58
C GLY A 75 -2.58 -0.91 -10.58
N VAL A 76 -3.15 -1.18 -9.41
CA VAL A 76 -2.48 -1.88 -8.31
C VAL A 76 -3.40 -2.86 -7.59
N LYS A 77 -2.80 -3.90 -7.02
CA LYS A 77 -3.49 -4.84 -6.11
C LYS A 77 -2.60 -5.16 -4.92
N PHE A 78 -3.22 -5.32 -3.75
CA PHE A 78 -2.52 -5.70 -2.52
C PHE A 78 -3.52 -6.21 -1.48
N SER A 79 -3.00 -6.73 -0.37
CA SER A 79 -3.77 -6.92 0.86
C SER A 79 -3.16 -6.08 1.97
N VAL A 80 -4.00 -5.62 2.90
CA VAL A 80 -3.59 -4.69 3.95
C VAL A 80 -4.18 -5.09 5.30
N GLU A 81 -3.37 -4.99 6.35
CA GLU A 81 -3.73 -5.21 7.75
C GLU A 81 -3.38 -3.97 8.57
N GLY A 82 -4.16 -3.71 9.62
CA GLY A 82 -3.94 -2.60 10.54
C GLY A 82 -4.71 -2.78 11.84
N ALA A 83 -4.32 -2.03 12.87
CA ALA A 83 -5.01 -2.04 14.17
C ALA A 83 -6.35 -1.30 14.13
N ASP A 84 -6.41 -0.22 13.34
CA ASP A 84 -7.56 0.66 13.18
C ASP A 84 -7.82 0.89 11.69
N ASP A 85 -9.01 1.43 11.38
CA ASP A 85 -9.38 1.84 10.02
C ASP A 85 -8.39 2.87 9.47
N ALA A 86 -8.00 2.70 8.21
CA ALA A 86 -6.92 3.48 7.63
C ALA A 86 -7.33 4.21 6.36
N GLN A 87 -6.79 5.42 6.23
CA GLN A 87 -6.79 6.15 4.97
C GLN A 87 -5.51 5.81 4.21
N ILE A 88 -5.68 5.12 3.08
CA ILE A 88 -4.58 4.76 2.18
C ILE A 88 -4.54 5.79 1.05
N THR A 89 -3.35 6.29 0.72
CA THR A 89 -3.10 7.11 -0.46
C THR A 89 -2.13 6.39 -1.40
N LEU A 90 -2.52 6.24 -2.66
CA LEU A 90 -1.77 5.56 -3.71
C LEU A 90 -1.23 6.58 -4.70
N GLY A 91 0.01 6.37 -5.16
CA GLY A 91 0.59 7.05 -6.32
C GLY A 91 0.28 6.26 -7.59
N LEU A 92 -0.44 6.88 -8.51
CA LEU A 92 -0.94 6.31 -9.76
C LEU A 92 -0.75 7.36 -10.89
N ALA A 93 -1.20 7.05 -12.11
CA ALA A 93 -1.21 8.02 -13.20
C ALA A 93 -2.10 9.23 -12.84
N ASP A 94 -1.67 10.43 -13.22
CA ASP A 94 -2.38 11.69 -13.00
C ASP A 94 -3.65 11.78 -13.83
N GLU A 95 -4.62 12.55 -13.30
CA GLU A 95 -5.91 12.84 -13.93
C GLU A 95 -6.63 11.62 -14.56
N THR A 96 -6.48 10.44 -13.95
CA THR A 96 -6.97 9.17 -14.49
C THR A 96 -8.05 8.60 -13.58
N GLU A 97 -9.11 8.05 -14.18
CA GLU A 97 -10.20 7.40 -13.45
C GLU A 97 -9.87 5.92 -13.16
N TYR A 98 -10.21 5.50 -11.95
CA TYR A 98 -10.03 4.14 -11.48
C TYR A 98 -11.30 3.63 -10.80
N GLU A 99 -11.62 2.36 -11.00
CA GLU A 99 -12.54 1.56 -10.18
C GLU A 99 -11.78 1.03 -8.96
N VAL A 100 -12.39 1.18 -7.78
CA VAL A 100 -11.79 0.80 -6.50
C VAL A 100 -12.61 -0.32 -5.88
N ILE A 101 -11.96 -1.44 -5.56
CA ILE A 101 -12.58 -2.61 -4.94
C ILE A 101 -11.90 -2.84 -3.59
N VAL A 102 -12.66 -2.80 -2.50
CA VAL A 102 -12.19 -3.02 -1.13
C VAL A 102 -12.94 -4.20 -0.54
N ASN A 103 -12.21 -5.19 -0.03
CA ASN A 103 -12.77 -6.43 0.52
C ASN A 103 -13.74 -7.14 -0.46
N GLY A 104 -13.42 -7.11 -1.75
CA GLY A 104 -14.26 -7.67 -2.83
C GLY A 104 -15.54 -6.89 -3.12
N LYS A 105 -15.73 -5.70 -2.53
CA LYS A 105 -16.88 -4.82 -2.78
C LYS A 105 -16.44 -3.59 -3.55
N ASP A 106 -17.18 -3.26 -4.60
CA ASP A 106 -17.01 -2.01 -5.33
C ASP A 106 -17.24 -0.81 -4.40
N SER A 107 -16.24 0.07 -4.34
CA SER A 107 -16.20 1.31 -3.56
C SER A 107 -16.41 2.55 -4.46
N GLY A 108 -16.66 2.34 -5.75
CA GLY A 108 -16.95 3.35 -6.74
C GLY A 108 -15.77 3.73 -7.61
N ARG A 109 -16.05 4.64 -8.56
CA ARG A 109 -15.03 5.25 -9.42
C ARG A 109 -14.48 6.52 -8.82
N MET A 110 -13.17 6.67 -8.89
CA MET A 110 -12.44 7.79 -8.32
C MET A 110 -11.38 8.27 -9.32
N LYS A 111 -11.21 9.59 -9.43
CA LYS A 111 -10.21 10.21 -10.31
C LYS A 111 -9.00 10.66 -9.49
N THR A 112 -7.80 10.35 -9.94
CA THR A 112 -6.57 10.90 -9.34
C THR A 112 -6.48 12.41 -9.55
N ASN A 113 -5.80 13.09 -8.63
CA ASN A 113 -5.49 14.51 -8.81
C ASN A 113 -4.33 14.73 -9.81
N LEU A 114 -3.97 15.99 -10.05
CA LEU A 114 -2.83 16.40 -10.90
C LEU A 114 -1.48 15.79 -10.47
N GLY A 115 -1.36 15.36 -9.22
CA GLY A 115 -0.16 14.70 -8.70
C GLY A 115 -0.24 13.17 -8.71
N GLY A 116 -1.23 12.59 -9.40
CA GLY A 116 -1.40 11.14 -9.48
C GLY A 116 -1.88 10.48 -8.19
N LYS A 117 -2.40 11.23 -7.21
CA LYS A 117 -2.80 10.64 -5.93
C LYS A 117 -4.27 10.24 -5.91
N LEU A 118 -4.52 9.04 -5.40
CA LEU A 118 -5.84 8.50 -5.08
C LEU A 118 -5.91 8.14 -3.60
N SER A 119 -6.95 8.53 -2.88
CA SER A 119 -7.12 8.15 -1.47
C SER A 119 -8.33 7.23 -1.29
N VAL A 120 -8.15 6.15 -0.52
CA VAL A 120 -9.12 5.09 -0.28
C VAL A 120 -9.22 4.86 1.23
N SER A 121 -10.44 4.85 1.77
CA SER A 121 -10.71 4.49 3.16
C SER A 121 -10.92 2.98 3.27
N VAL A 122 -10.24 2.33 4.21
CA VAL A 122 -10.30 0.87 4.38
C VAL A 122 -10.61 0.52 5.84
N GLU A 123 -11.67 -0.25 6.05
CA GLU A 123 -12.08 -0.76 7.36
C GLU A 123 -11.21 -1.97 7.75
N LEU A 124 -10.25 -1.77 8.65
CA LEU A 124 -9.27 -2.80 9.05
C LEU A 124 -9.56 -3.37 10.44
N SER A 125 -10.21 -2.57 11.29
CA SER A 125 -10.43 -2.86 12.70
C SER A 125 -11.17 -4.20 12.87
N GLY A 126 -10.46 -5.23 13.36
CA GLY A 126 -11.03 -6.57 13.58
C GLY A 126 -11.29 -7.41 12.32
N ASN A 127 -10.92 -6.92 11.12
CA ASN A 127 -11.13 -7.61 9.84
C ASN A 127 -9.94 -8.45 9.38
N GLY A 128 -8.78 -8.36 10.05
CA GLY A 128 -7.55 -9.01 9.59
C GLY A 128 -7.10 -8.43 8.24
N SER A 129 -6.62 -9.29 7.34
CA SER A 129 -6.15 -8.89 6.01
C SER A 129 -7.30 -8.57 5.06
N VAL A 130 -7.37 -7.32 4.62
CA VAL A 130 -8.36 -6.81 3.66
C VAL A 130 -7.72 -6.66 2.27
N PRO A 131 -8.26 -7.31 1.22
CA PRO A 131 -7.77 -7.11 -0.14
C PRO A 131 -8.25 -5.76 -0.70
N VAL A 132 -7.36 -5.08 -1.42
CA VAL A 132 -7.63 -3.83 -2.14
C VAL A 132 -7.15 -3.97 -3.57
N GLU A 133 -8.00 -3.58 -4.51
CA GLU A 133 -7.69 -3.54 -5.94
C GLU A 133 -8.15 -2.20 -6.52
N VAL A 134 -7.27 -1.57 -7.28
CA VAL A 134 -7.54 -0.32 -7.98
C VAL A 134 -7.16 -0.52 -9.43
N LYS A 135 -8.13 -0.35 -10.34
CA LYS A 135 -7.96 -0.59 -11.78
C LYS A 135 -8.49 0.58 -12.58
N ARG A 136 -7.81 0.92 -13.67
CA ARG A 136 -8.21 1.99 -14.57
C ARG A 136 -9.60 1.71 -15.15
N ALA A 137 -10.47 2.71 -15.09
CA ALA A 137 -11.86 2.63 -15.54
C ALA A 137 -12.04 2.87 -17.05
#